data_AF-A0A1G0FQX3-F1
#
_entry.id   AF-A0A1G0FQX3-F1
#
_cell.length_a   1.000
_cell.length_b   1.000
_cell.length_c   1.000
_cell.angle_alpha   90.00
_cell.angle_beta   90.00
_cell.angle_gamma   90.00
#
_symmetry.space_group_name_H-M   'P 1'
#
loop_
_entity.id
_entity.type
_entity.pdbx_description
1 polymer ?
#
loop_
_entity_poly.entity_id
_entity_poly.type
_entity_poly.pdbx_seq_one_letter_code
_entity_poly.pdbx_strand_id
1 'polypeptide(L)'
;MQIGGQTTLVQALQGAVAGVTFGASFGVGQWLVLRPHMQRAGRWVLATAVGYAVVFVLGTTLIPGGEAVELGPASQIAFGAVLGAAVAIPPGLLQWLLVLRRQLPGAGWWIPGSAVSWSVGFAISFALRLWLGELTFIAGPAVAIGLTGLALARLLQQGSPARP
;
A
#
# COMPACT_ATOMS: atom_id res chain seq x y z
N MET A 1 19.20 12.59 -30.15
CA MET A 1 18.25 12.99 -29.08
C MET A 1 17.15 11.91 -28.95
N GLN A 2 17.51 10.71 -28.46
CA GLN A 2 16.59 9.55 -28.37
C GLN A 2 16.88 8.66 -27.14
N ILE A 3 17.70 9.13 -26.20
CA ILE A 3 18.22 8.33 -25.09
C ILE A 3 17.29 8.39 -23.85
N GLY A 4 16.55 9.49 -23.66
CA GLY A 4 15.67 9.65 -22.48
C GLY A 4 14.37 8.84 -22.50
N GLY A 5 13.84 8.49 -23.67
CA GLY A 5 12.57 7.76 -23.77
C GLY A 5 12.68 6.27 -23.39
N GLN A 6 13.80 5.63 -23.72
CA GLN A 6 14.01 4.22 -23.38
C GLN A 6 14.28 4.03 -21.88
N THR A 7 14.96 4.96 -21.22
CA THR A 7 15.25 4.88 -19.78
C THR A 7 13.99 4.98 -18.93
N THR A 8 13.07 5.89 -19.27
CA THR A 8 11.79 6.04 -18.54
C THR A 8 10.89 4.82 -18.72
N LEU A 9 10.85 4.24 -19.93
CA LEU A 9 10.08 3.03 -20.18
C LEU A 9 10.61 1.84 -19.36
N VAL A 10 11.93 1.65 -19.32
CA VAL A 10 12.56 0.57 -18.53
C VAL A 10 12.27 0.74 -17.03
N GLN A 11 12.37 1.96 -16.50
CA GLN A 11 12.04 2.26 -15.10
C GLN A 11 10.58 1.96 -14.80
N ALA A 12 9.67 2.39 -15.66
CA ALA A 12 8.24 2.10 -15.51
C ALA A 12 7.96 0.59 -15.52
N LEU A 13 8.60 -0.16 -16.42
CA LEU A 13 8.45 -1.62 -16.48
C LEU A 13 8.98 -2.31 -15.21
N GLN A 14 10.16 -1.90 -14.73
CA GLN A 14 10.73 -2.41 -13.48
C GLN A 14 9.83 -2.11 -12.29
N GLY A 15 9.33 -0.87 -12.19
CA GLY A 15 8.37 -0.46 -11.18
C GLY A 15 7.08 -1.27 -11.25
N ALA A 16 6.53 -1.46 -12.45
CA ALA A 16 5.31 -2.25 -12.64
C ALA A 16 5.50 -3.71 -12.19
N VAL A 17 6.59 -4.36 -12.59
CA VAL A 17 6.88 -5.74 -12.17
C VAL A 17 7.03 -5.83 -10.65
N ALA A 18 7.84 -4.96 -10.05
CA ALA A 18 8.04 -4.93 -8.60
C ALA A 18 6.72 -4.69 -7.84
N GLY A 19 5.93 -3.72 -8.30
CA GLY A 19 4.64 -3.38 -7.71
C GLY A 19 3.61 -4.50 -7.85
N VAL A 20 3.53 -5.17 -9.01
CA VAL A 20 2.66 -6.35 -9.20
C VAL A 20 3.08 -7.47 -8.28
N THR A 21 4.38 -7.81 -8.21
CA THR A 21 4.87 -8.88 -7.34
C THR A 21 4.55 -8.59 -5.87
N PHE A 22 4.90 -7.39 -5.39
CA PHE A 22 4.61 -6.96 -4.02
C PHE A 22 3.11 -6.99 -3.72
N GLY A 23 2.30 -6.38 -4.60
CA GLY A 23 0.86 -6.27 -4.42
C GLY A 23 0.13 -7.61 -4.54
N ALA A 24 0.61 -8.54 -5.37
CA ALA A 24 0.07 -9.89 -5.47
C ALA A 24 0.37 -10.69 -4.20
N SER A 25 1.62 -10.68 -3.71
CA SER A 25 1.98 -11.37 -2.46
C SER A 25 1.15 -10.87 -1.28
N PHE A 26 1.02 -9.54 -1.14
CA PHE A 26 0.20 -8.94 -0.10
C PHE A 26 -1.29 -9.22 -0.29
N GLY A 27 -1.79 -9.06 -1.52
CA GLY A 27 -3.19 -9.27 -1.88
C GLY A 27 -3.64 -10.72 -1.68
N VAL A 28 -2.77 -11.70 -1.92
CA VAL A 28 -3.04 -13.13 -1.66
C VAL A 28 -3.23 -13.36 -0.15
N GLY A 29 -2.37 -12.78 0.69
CA GLY A 29 -2.54 -12.85 2.16
C GLY A 29 -3.90 -12.33 2.61
N GLN A 30 -4.31 -11.16 2.11
CA GLN A 30 -5.63 -10.58 2.41
C GLN A 30 -6.77 -11.42 1.83
N TRP A 31 -6.59 -11.97 0.62
CA TRP A 31 -7.57 -12.81 -0.04
C TRP A 31 -7.87 -14.09 0.75
N LEU A 32 -6.86 -14.74 1.34
CA LEU A 32 -7.07 -15.94 2.17
C LEU A 32 -7.99 -15.67 3.37
N VAL A 33 -7.97 -14.45 3.90
CA VAL A 33 -8.85 -14.02 5.00
C VAL A 33 -10.24 -13.64 4.49
N LEU A 34 -10.33 -13.01 3.32
CA LEU A 34 -11.60 -12.56 2.74
C LEU A 34 -12.40 -13.65 2.02
N ARG A 35 -11.75 -14.66 1.44
CA ARG A 35 -12.39 -15.71 0.63
C ARG A 35 -13.56 -16.44 1.31
N PRO A 36 -13.58 -16.68 2.64
CA PRO A 36 -14.72 -17.33 3.29
C PRO A 36 -15.92 -16.39 3.47
N HIS A 37 -15.70 -15.07 3.43
CA HIS A 37 -16.67 -14.07 3.85
C HIS A 37 -17.25 -13.26 2.68
N MET A 38 -16.60 -13.26 1.52
CA MET A 38 -16.98 -12.41 0.37
C MET A 38 -17.00 -13.18 -0.94
N GLN A 39 -18.03 -12.92 -1.75
CA GLN A 39 -18.07 -13.40 -3.12
C GLN A 39 -17.05 -12.61 -3.97
N ARG A 40 -16.44 -13.26 -4.98
CA ARG A 40 -15.45 -12.61 -5.87
C ARG A 40 -14.21 -12.05 -5.16
N ALA A 41 -13.82 -12.63 -4.02
CA ALA A 41 -12.62 -12.25 -3.29
C ALA A 41 -11.34 -12.30 -4.17
N GLY A 42 -11.30 -13.11 -5.24
CA GLY A 42 -10.19 -13.12 -6.20
C GLY A 42 -9.92 -11.77 -6.88
N ARG A 43 -10.93 -10.89 -7.01
CA ARG A 43 -10.74 -9.51 -7.51
C ARG A 43 -9.94 -8.64 -6.54
N TRP A 44 -9.85 -9.04 -5.27
CA TRP A 44 -9.05 -8.34 -4.27
C TRP A 44 -7.55 -8.40 -4.59
N VAL A 45 -7.05 -9.58 -4.97
CA VAL A 45 -5.66 -9.77 -5.36
C VAL A 45 -5.32 -8.88 -6.55
N LEU A 46 -6.20 -8.89 -7.57
CA LEU A 46 -6.02 -8.04 -8.75
C LEU A 46 -6.04 -6.54 -8.40
N ALA A 47 -6.99 -6.10 -7.59
CA ALA A 47 -7.09 -4.70 -7.15
C ALA A 47 -5.81 -4.26 -6.42
N THR A 48 -5.27 -5.14 -5.57
CA THR A 48 -4.06 -4.90 -4.79
C THR A 48 -2.83 -4.85 -5.69
N ALA A 49 -2.66 -5.85 -6.57
CA ALA A 49 -1.54 -5.92 -7.51
C ALA A 49 -1.50 -4.70 -8.45
N VAL A 50 -2.63 -4.32 -9.05
CA VAL A 50 -2.71 -3.14 -9.92
C VAL A 50 -2.45 -1.85 -9.14
N GLY A 51 -2.97 -1.75 -7.91
CA GLY A 51 -2.73 -0.58 -7.06
C GLY A 51 -1.25 -0.37 -6.76
N TYR A 52 -0.53 -1.42 -6.35
CA TYR A 52 0.91 -1.30 -6.11
C TYR A 52 1.72 -1.15 -7.40
N ALA A 53 1.29 -1.72 -8.52
CA ALA A 53 1.91 -1.44 -9.81
C ALA A 53 1.90 0.06 -10.13
N VAL A 54 0.76 0.74 -9.92
CA VAL A 54 0.65 2.19 -10.08
C VAL A 54 1.60 2.91 -9.13
N VAL A 55 1.62 2.55 -7.84
CA VAL A 55 2.52 3.17 -6.85
C VAL A 55 3.98 3.08 -7.29
N PHE A 56 4.44 1.90 -7.70
CA PHE A 56 5.84 1.70 -8.04
C PHE A 56 6.21 2.31 -9.39
N VAL A 57 5.33 2.30 -10.39
CA VAL A 57 5.53 3.04 -11.64
C VAL A 57 5.69 4.53 -11.35
N LEU A 58 4.79 5.11 -10.56
CA LEU A 58 4.87 6.53 -10.22
C LEU A 58 6.13 6.83 -9.40
N GLY A 59 6.48 6.01 -8.42
CA GLY A 59 7.69 6.18 -7.63
C GLY A 59 8.97 6.13 -8.46
N THR A 60 9.08 5.17 -9.37
CA THR A 60 10.29 4.99 -10.21
C THR A 60 10.43 6.02 -11.32
N THR A 61 9.34 6.63 -11.78
CA THR A 61 9.35 7.59 -12.89
C THR A 61 9.30 9.06 -12.43
N LEU A 62 8.62 9.35 -11.32
CA LEU A 62 8.41 10.71 -10.84
C LEU A 62 9.38 11.14 -9.74
N ILE A 63 10.09 10.20 -9.10
CA ILE A 63 11.10 10.51 -8.09
C ILE A 63 12.48 10.26 -8.72
N PRO A 64 13.15 11.32 -9.23
CA PRO A 64 14.50 11.18 -9.75
C PRO A 64 15.42 10.71 -8.62
N GLY A 65 16.32 9.76 -8.90
CA GLY A 65 17.39 9.35 -7.99
C GLY A 65 18.50 10.41 -7.86
N GLY A 66 18.13 11.69 -7.79
CA GLY A 66 19.04 12.82 -7.64
C GLY A 66 19.59 12.95 -6.22
N GLU A 67 20.41 13.97 -6.01
CA GLU A 67 21.03 14.27 -4.71
C GLU A 67 19.98 14.28 -3.61
N ALA A 68 20.15 13.39 -2.62
CA ALA A 68 19.24 13.29 -1.51
C ALA A 68 19.25 14.60 -0.74
N VAL A 69 18.10 15.28 -0.69
CA VAL A 69 17.94 16.42 0.22
C VAL A 69 18.04 15.86 1.63
N GLU A 70 19.08 16.26 2.37
CA GLU A 70 19.21 15.92 3.78
C GLU A 70 18.11 16.62 4.57
N LEU A 71 17.06 15.85 4.88
CA LEU A 71 15.98 16.29 5.73
C LEU A 71 16.40 16.11 7.20
N GLY A 72 16.04 17.06 8.06
CA GLY A 72 16.16 16.87 9.51
C GLY A 72 15.32 15.68 10.00
N PRO A 73 15.62 15.11 11.18
CA PRO A 73 14.96 13.90 11.71
C PRO A 73 13.42 13.95 11.70
N ALA A 74 12.84 15.06 12.16
CA ALA A 74 11.39 15.24 12.18
C ALA A 74 10.77 15.26 10.77
N SER A 75 11.45 15.92 9.83
CA SER A 75 11.02 16.00 8.43
C SER A 75 11.10 14.65 7.72
N GLN A 76 12.08 13.80 8.06
CA GLN A 76 12.17 12.43 7.54
C GLN A 76 10.99 11.57 7.99
N ILE A 77 10.62 11.64 9.27
CA ILE A 77 9.48 10.89 9.82
C ILE A 77 8.17 11.39 9.19
N ALA A 78 8.01 12.72 9.09
CA ALA A 78 6.83 13.32 8.45
C ALA A 78 6.73 12.94 6.97
N PHE A 79 7.85 12.97 6.24
CA PHE A 79 7.91 12.51 4.85
C PHE A 79 7.50 11.03 4.73
N GLY A 80 8.03 10.16 5.60
CA GLY A 80 7.62 8.77 5.68
C GLY A 80 6.11 8.61 5.90
N ALA A 81 5.52 9.37 6.83
CA ALA A 81 4.08 9.33 7.09
C ALA A 81 3.24 9.72 5.86
N VAL A 82 3.63 10.79 5.17
CA VAL A 82 2.96 11.27 3.95
C VAL A 82 3.12 10.28 2.81
N LEU A 83 4.32 9.73 2.63
CA LEU A 83 4.62 8.73 1.61
C LEU A 83 3.80 7.45 1.86
N GLY A 84 3.73 6.98 3.11
CA GLY A 84 2.93 5.82 3.49
C GLY A 84 1.45 6.01 3.14
N ALA A 85 0.87 7.17 3.49
CA ALA A 85 -0.50 7.49 3.10
C ALA A 85 -0.67 7.43 1.58
N ALA A 86 0.22 8.10 0.82
CA ALA A 86 0.15 8.13 -0.63
C ALA A 86 0.23 6.73 -1.26
N VAL A 87 1.09 5.85 -0.73
CA VAL A 87 1.23 4.46 -1.17
C VAL A 87 -0.06 3.65 -0.98
N ALA A 88 -0.82 3.92 0.08
CA ALA A 88 -2.06 3.17 0.36
C ALA A 88 -3.24 3.60 -0.52
N ILE A 89 -3.23 4.81 -1.09
CA ILE A 89 -4.38 5.34 -1.83
C ILE A 89 -4.71 4.51 -3.07
N PRO A 90 -3.78 4.22 -4.00
CA PRO A 90 -4.11 3.46 -5.21
C PRO A 90 -4.68 2.06 -4.93
N PRO A 91 -4.04 1.19 -4.12
CA PRO A 91 -4.60 -0.12 -3.82
C PRO A 91 -5.89 -0.02 -3.00
N GLY A 92 -5.97 0.88 -2.01
CA GLY A 92 -7.16 1.05 -1.18
C GLY A 92 -8.39 1.50 -1.97
N LEU A 93 -8.20 2.42 -2.93
CA LEU A 93 -9.26 2.90 -3.81
C LEU A 93 -9.73 1.80 -4.76
N LEU A 94 -8.81 1.03 -5.37
CA LEU A 94 -9.17 -0.08 -6.25
C LEU A 94 -9.88 -1.20 -5.49
N GLN A 95 -9.43 -1.56 -4.30
CA GLN A 95 -10.10 -2.54 -3.43
C GLN A 95 -11.52 -2.07 -3.08
N TRP A 96 -11.68 -0.79 -2.75
CA TRP A 96 -12.98 -0.21 -2.46
C TRP A 96 -13.92 -0.21 -3.68
N LEU A 97 -13.46 0.30 -4.82
CA LEU A 97 -14.26 0.41 -6.06
C LEU A 97 -14.60 -0.94 -6.69
N LEU A 98 -13.69 -1.91 -6.66
CA LEU A 98 -13.90 -3.18 -7.35
C LEU A 98 -14.65 -4.18 -6.49
N VAL A 99 -14.43 -4.17 -5.17
CA VAL A 99 -14.91 -5.19 -4.24
C VAL A 99 -15.84 -4.59 -3.19
N LEU A 100 -15.35 -3.69 -2.33
CA LEU A 100 -16.07 -3.32 -1.10
C LEU A 100 -17.38 -2.57 -1.36
N ARG A 101 -17.38 -1.56 -2.24
CA ARG A 101 -18.58 -0.73 -2.49
C ARG A 101 -19.79 -1.53 -2.98
N ARG A 102 -19.56 -2.72 -3.54
CA ARG A 102 -20.61 -3.60 -4.07
C ARG A 102 -21.09 -4.64 -3.07
N GLN A 103 -20.34 -4.90 -2.00
CA GLN A 103 -20.60 -6.00 -1.06
C GLN A 103 -20.85 -5.52 0.36
N LEU A 104 -20.31 -4.36 0.74
CA LEU A 104 -20.42 -3.78 2.09
C LEU A 104 -20.77 -2.29 2.01
N PRO A 105 -22.06 -1.94 2.19
CA PRO A 105 -22.47 -0.57 2.41
C PRO A 105 -21.73 0.01 3.61
N GLY A 106 -21.15 1.20 3.49
CA GLY A 106 -20.39 1.84 4.58
C GLY A 106 -18.89 1.53 4.62
N ALA A 107 -18.36 0.65 3.75
CA ALA A 107 -16.93 0.33 3.71
C ALA A 107 -16.01 1.45 3.16
N GLY A 108 -16.52 2.68 3.04
CA GLY A 108 -15.72 3.84 2.61
C GLY A 108 -14.59 4.19 3.58
N TRP A 109 -14.72 3.83 4.85
CA TRP A 109 -13.66 4.01 5.86
C TRP A 109 -12.40 3.18 5.59
N TRP A 110 -12.47 2.18 4.71
CA TRP A 110 -11.33 1.35 4.33
C TRP A 110 -10.15 2.18 3.79
N ILE A 111 -10.45 3.21 3.00
CA ILE A 111 -9.43 4.07 2.37
C ILE A 111 -8.67 4.87 3.45
N PRO A 112 -9.32 5.69 4.30
CA PRO A 112 -8.60 6.41 5.35
C PRO A 112 -7.98 5.46 6.39
N GLY A 113 -8.61 4.32 6.70
CA GLY A 113 -8.02 3.31 7.59
C GLY A 113 -6.71 2.71 7.05
N SER A 114 -6.67 2.43 5.74
CA SER A 114 -5.46 1.95 5.06
C SER A 114 -4.39 3.04 4.99
N ALA A 115 -4.78 4.28 4.68
CA ALA A 115 -3.86 5.42 4.63
C ALA A 115 -3.19 5.65 5.99
N VAL A 116 -3.96 5.69 7.09
CA VAL A 116 -3.41 5.82 8.45
C VAL A 116 -2.47 4.66 8.79
N SER A 117 -2.86 3.42 8.45
CA SER A 117 -2.04 2.24 8.70
C SER A 117 -0.67 2.31 8.03
N TRP A 118 -0.64 2.72 6.76
CA TRP A 118 0.61 2.86 6.01
C TRP A 118 1.42 4.09 6.44
N SER A 119 0.75 5.20 6.76
CA SER A 119 1.42 6.38 7.35
C SER A 119 2.16 6.03 8.62
N VAL A 120 1.51 5.32 9.55
CA VAL A 120 2.13 4.91 10.80
C VAL A 120 3.30 3.94 10.54
N GLY A 121 3.11 2.94 9.68
CA GLY A 121 4.19 1.98 9.35
C GLY A 121 5.43 2.66 8.77
N PHE A 122 5.24 3.60 7.83
CA PHE A 122 6.36 4.32 7.22
C PHE A 122 6.98 5.33 8.19
N ALA A 123 6.19 6.04 8.99
CA ALA A 123 6.72 6.94 10.02
C ALA A 123 7.62 6.17 11.01
N ILE A 124 7.19 4.99 11.45
CA ILE A 124 7.98 4.11 12.32
C ILE A 124 9.25 3.65 11.60
N SER A 125 9.20 3.33 10.31
CA SER A 125 10.39 2.90 9.57
C SER A 125 11.43 3.98 9.47
N PHE A 126 11.00 5.18 9.10
CA PHE A 126 11.88 6.34 8.99
C PHE A 126 12.43 6.71 10.36
N ALA A 127 11.62 6.64 11.42
CA ALA A 127 12.11 6.81 12.78
C ALA A 127 13.18 5.76 13.12
N LEU A 128 12.90 4.47 12.92
CA LEU A 128 13.84 3.39 13.18
C LEU A 128 15.12 3.49 12.36
N ARG A 129 15.05 3.95 11.11
CA ARG A 129 16.23 4.20 10.26
C ARG A 129 17.21 5.17 10.92
N LEU A 130 16.72 6.19 11.63
CA LEU A 130 17.57 7.14 12.34
C LEU A 130 18.36 6.50 13.49
N TRP A 131 17.85 5.40 14.06
CA TRP A 131 18.48 4.70 15.20
C TRP A 131 19.29 3.47 14.78
N LEU A 132 18.86 2.76 13.74
CA LEU A 132 19.35 1.44 13.35
C LEU A 132 20.02 1.40 11.97
N GLY A 133 20.04 2.52 11.24
CA GLY A 133 20.56 2.59 9.88
C GLY A 133 19.64 1.93 8.84
N GLU A 134 20.21 1.51 7.71
CA GLU A 134 19.49 1.06 6.50
C GLU A 134 18.71 -0.27 6.65
N LEU A 135 18.83 -0.97 7.78
CA LEU A 135 18.18 -2.28 8.00
C LEU A 135 16.64 -2.22 8.10
N THR A 136 16.03 -1.03 8.07
CA THR A 136 14.64 -0.80 8.53
C THR A 136 13.61 -0.59 7.43
N PHE A 137 13.98 -0.58 6.14
CA PHE A 137 13.01 -0.44 5.04
C PHE A 137 11.93 -1.53 5.02
N ILE A 138 12.20 -2.69 5.65
CA ILE A 138 11.27 -3.82 5.75
C ILE A 138 10.28 -3.68 6.93
N ALA A 139 10.62 -2.91 7.97
CA ALA A 139 9.81 -2.78 9.18
C ALA A 139 8.46 -2.10 8.92
N GLY A 140 8.42 -1.11 8.03
CA GLY A 140 7.20 -0.34 7.73
C GLY A 140 6.15 -1.09 6.98
N PRO A 141 6.51 -1.77 5.87
CA PRO A 141 5.62 -2.70 5.21
C PRO A 141 5.09 -3.75 6.21
N ALA A 142 5.93 -4.31 7.09
CA ALA A 142 5.47 -5.29 8.08
C ALA A 142 4.44 -4.73 9.08
N VAL A 143 4.67 -3.52 9.63
CA VAL A 143 3.71 -2.85 10.53
C VAL A 143 2.43 -2.50 9.78
N ALA A 144 2.54 -1.97 8.55
CA ALA A 144 1.40 -1.64 7.72
C ALA A 144 0.57 -2.89 7.36
N ILE A 145 1.21 -4.04 7.11
CA ILE A 145 0.55 -5.33 6.89
C ILE A 145 -0.29 -5.71 8.12
N GLY A 146 0.29 -5.63 9.32
CA GLY A 146 -0.41 -5.93 10.57
C GLY A 146 -1.62 -5.02 10.82
N LEU A 147 -1.44 -3.70 10.67
CA LEU A 147 -2.50 -2.71 10.87
C LEU A 147 -3.62 -2.83 9.82
N THR A 148 -3.27 -3.09 8.55
CA THR A 148 -4.24 -3.33 7.48
C THR A 148 -5.00 -4.64 7.70
N GLY A 149 -4.34 -5.67 8.25
CA GLY A 149 -4.99 -6.91 8.67
C GLY A 149 -6.02 -6.71 9.79
N LEU A 150 -5.71 -5.84 10.76
CA LEU A 150 -6.65 -5.46 11.82
C LEU A 150 -7.85 -4.68 11.27
N ALA A 151 -7.61 -3.75 10.35
CA ALA A 151 -8.69 -3.05 9.64
C ALA A 151 -9.58 -4.05 8.90
N LEU A 152 -8.99 -5.05 8.25
CA LEU A 152 -9.72 -6.09 7.53
C LEU A 152 -10.57 -6.93 8.49
N ALA A 153 -10.07 -7.27 9.68
CA ALA A 153 -10.84 -7.96 10.70
C ALA A 153 -12.06 -7.15 11.17
N ARG A 154 -11.91 -5.84 11.39
CA ARG A 154 -13.05 -4.97 11.74
C ARG A 154 -14.08 -4.86 10.61
N LEU A 155 -13.62 -4.84 9.37
CA LEU A 155 -14.49 -4.80 8.20
C LEU A 155 -15.34 -6.08 8.09
N LEU A 156 -14.78 -7.24 8.43
CA LEU A 156 -15.53 -8.50 8.50
C LEU A 156 -16.56 -8.52 9.65
N GLN A 157 -16.24 -7.91 10.79
CA GLN A 157 -17.17 -7.80 11.92
C GLN A 157 -18.40 -6.95 11.57
N GLN A 158 -18.22 -5.86 10.83
CA GLN A 158 -19.33 -4.98 10.41
C GLN A 158 -20.25 -5.64 9.37
N GLY A 159 -19.74 -6.59 8.59
CA GLY A 159 -20.51 -7.34 7.59
C GLY A 159 -21.32 -8.51 8.14
N SER A 160 -21.10 -8.91 9.40
CA SER A 160 -21.87 -9.97 10.05
C SER A 160 -23.10 -9.36 10.73
N PRO A 161 -24.34 -9.61 10.25
CA PRO A 161 -25.51 -9.22 11.01
C PRO A 161 -25.46 -9.89 12.38
N ALA A 162 -25.78 -9.12 13.43
CA ALA A 162 -25.93 -9.63 14.78
C ALA A 162 -26.76 -10.92 14.73
N ARG A 163 -26.20 -12.04 15.20
CA ARG A 163 -26.99 -13.25 15.39
C ARG A 163 -28.06 -12.94 16.45
N PRO A 164 -29.34 -13.24 16.17
CA PRO A 164 -30.44 -13.01 17.11
C PRO A 164 -30.27 -13.81 18.41
#